data_AF-A0AAW1MCD9-F1
#
_entry.id   AF-A0AAW1MCD9-F1
#
_cell.length_a   1.000
_cell.length_b   1.000
_cell.length_c   1.000
_cell.angle_alpha   90.00
_cell.angle_beta   90.00
_cell.angle_gamma   90.00
#
_symmetry.space_group_name_H-M   'P 1'
#
loop_
_entity.id
_entity.type
_entity.pdbx_description
1 polymer ?
#
loop_
_entity_poly.entity_id
_entity_poly.type
_entity_poly.pdbx_seq_one_letter_code
_entity_poly.pdbx_strand_id
1 'polypeptide(L)'
;MDILKAEIARKRKQLEEKELLVSNKRYFKRADLVAKERKEYREKYGTHYAVENDNTKNIPQATLPEHVTPEHILPRHEVITRLRERGEPILLFGESEIDSFMRLRHCEILEPEINRGFRNDFQEAMEEVDEAYLEELLASAGENKSENRGEYNTDADPGTSYDDIKEMAKKMGCGDREHDMNVITKFIEV
;
A
#
# COMPACT_ATOMS: atom_id res chain seq x y z
N MET A 1 -64.79 17.40 15.63
CA MET A 1 -64.46 18.83 15.41
C MET A 1 -63.54 19.39 16.49
N ASP A 2 -63.67 18.98 17.75
CA ASP A 2 -62.91 19.58 18.86
C ASP A 2 -61.44 19.17 18.91
N ILE A 3 -61.11 17.95 18.50
CA ILE A 3 -59.73 17.46 18.37
C ILE A 3 -58.92 18.33 17.39
N LEU A 4 -59.51 18.67 16.24
CA LEU A 4 -58.86 19.49 15.22
C LEU A 4 -58.66 20.94 15.70
N LYS A 5 -59.67 21.50 16.39
CA LYS A 5 -59.57 22.84 17.00
C LYS A 5 -58.47 22.89 18.07
N ALA A 6 -58.36 21.84 18.88
CA ALA A 6 -57.31 21.70 19.90
C ALA A 6 -55.91 21.63 19.26
N GLU A 7 -55.73 20.85 18.19
CA GLU A 7 -54.44 20.74 17.50
C GLU A 7 -54.04 22.05 16.79
N ILE A 8 -55.00 22.77 16.19
CA ILE A 8 -54.76 24.09 15.60
C ILE A 8 -54.36 25.11 16.68
N ALA A 9 -55.03 25.12 17.83
CA ALA A 9 -54.68 25.99 18.96
C ALA A 9 -53.27 25.66 19.50
N ARG A 10 -52.93 24.37 19.61
CA ARG A 10 -51.59 23.91 20.02
C ARG A 10 -50.50 24.42 19.08
N LYS A 11 -50.69 24.29 17.77
CA LYS A 11 -49.72 24.77 16.77
C LYS A 11 -49.61 26.30 16.75
N ARG A 12 -50.71 27.04 16.96
CA ARG A 12 -50.67 28.50 17.11
C ARG A 12 -49.85 28.92 18.33
N LYS A 13 -50.08 28.27 19.47
CA LYS A 13 -49.30 28.51 20.70
C LYS A 13 -47.80 28.24 20.49
N GLN A 14 -47.44 27.17 19.77
CA GLN A 14 -46.03 26.88 19.44
C GLN A 14 -45.38 27.96 18.57
N LEU A 15 -46.13 28.57 17.64
CA LEU A 15 -45.61 29.63 16.77
C LEU A 15 -45.52 30.98 17.49
N GLU A 16 -46.41 31.22 18.46
CA GLU A 16 -46.36 32.37 19.38
C GLU A 16 -45.17 32.24 20.35
N GLU A 17 -44.96 31.07 20.96
CA GLU A 17 -43.83 30.77 21.85
C GLU A 17 -42.49 30.88 21.12
N LYS A 18 -42.42 30.38 19.88
CA LYS A 18 -41.27 30.59 19.00
C LYS A 18 -41.17 32.01 18.47
N GLU A 19 -42.03 32.97 18.84
CA GLU A 19 -42.04 34.37 18.36
C GLU A 19 -41.92 34.51 16.82
N LEU A 20 -42.47 33.57 16.04
CA LEU A 20 -42.36 33.61 14.56
C LEU A 20 -43.44 34.48 13.92
N LEU A 21 -44.53 34.71 14.65
CA LEU A 21 -45.64 35.55 14.24
C LEU A 21 -45.55 36.90 14.95
N VAL A 22 -44.52 37.68 14.61
CA VAL A 22 -44.35 39.05 15.10
C VAL A 22 -45.34 39.96 14.38
N SER A 23 -46.51 40.17 15.00
CA SER A 23 -47.63 41.05 14.59
C SER A 23 -48.41 40.61 13.34
N ASN A 24 -49.76 40.62 13.42
CA ASN A 24 -50.84 40.55 12.40
C ASN A 24 -50.66 39.78 11.06
N LYS A 25 -49.55 39.07 10.87
CA LYS A 25 -49.18 38.35 9.66
C LYS A 25 -49.72 36.94 9.78
N ARG A 26 -50.39 36.47 8.71
CA ARG A 26 -50.98 35.12 8.66
C ARG A 26 -49.97 34.04 8.25
N TYR A 27 -48.77 34.43 7.85
CA TYR A 27 -47.74 33.54 7.31
C TYR A 27 -46.37 33.92 7.86
N PHE A 28 -45.47 32.94 7.92
CA PHE A 28 -44.06 33.09 8.28
C PHE A 28 -43.20 32.31 7.28
N LYS A 29 -41.93 32.68 7.13
CA LYS A 29 -41.03 31.94 6.24
C LYS A 29 -40.52 30.70 6.96
N ARG A 30 -40.43 29.58 6.24
CA ARG A 30 -39.82 28.34 6.77
C ARG A 30 -38.37 28.56 7.22
N ALA A 31 -37.64 29.45 6.55
CA ALA A 31 -36.27 29.80 6.93
C ALA A 31 -36.17 30.36 8.36
N ASP A 32 -37.13 31.18 8.78
CA ASP A 32 -37.14 31.81 10.11
C ASP A 32 -37.42 30.76 11.20
N LEU A 33 -38.33 29.81 10.93
CA LEU A 33 -38.60 28.67 11.82
C LEU A 33 -37.36 27.80 12.01
N VAL A 34 -36.70 27.42 10.90
CA VAL A 34 -35.49 26.61 10.92
C VAL A 34 -34.35 27.31 11.66
N ALA A 35 -34.22 28.63 11.51
CA ALA A 35 -33.21 29.40 12.22
C ALA A 35 -33.41 29.37 13.75
N LYS A 36 -34.65 29.45 14.23
CA LYS A 36 -34.96 29.34 15.67
C LYS A 36 -34.75 27.93 16.20
N GLU A 37 -35.18 26.91 15.46
CA GLU A 37 -34.94 25.51 15.82
C GLU A 37 -33.44 25.18 15.89
N ARG A 38 -32.64 25.72 14.95
CA ARG A 38 -31.19 25.58 14.98
C ARG A 38 -30.56 26.28 16.18
N LYS A 39 -31.07 27.45 16.58
CA LYS A 39 -30.62 28.16 17.79
C LYS A 39 -30.96 27.37 19.05
N GLU A 40 -32.20 26.93 19.21
CA GLU A 40 -32.63 26.08 20.33
C GLU A 40 -31.83 24.78 20.40
N TYR A 41 -31.58 24.13 19.26
CA TYR A 41 -30.73 22.94 19.18
C TYR A 41 -29.30 23.26 19.63
N ARG A 42 -28.76 24.40 19.20
CA ARG A 42 -27.42 24.85 19.62
C ARG A 42 -27.37 25.24 21.10
N GLU A 43 -28.43 25.75 21.68
CA GLU A 43 -28.49 26.05 23.12
C GLU A 43 -28.65 24.78 23.96
N LYS A 44 -29.43 23.80 23.48
CA LYS A 44 -29.64 22.51 24.16
C LYS A 44 -28.45 21.55 24.05
N TYR A 45 -27.81 21.52 22.88
CA TYR A 45 -26.79 20.52 22.53
C TYR A 45 -25.47 21.13 22.05
N GLY A 46 -25.44 22.41 21.68
CA GLY A 46 -24.24 23.06 21.11
C GLY A 46 -23.14 23.33 22.13
N THR A 47 -23.40 23.18 23.43
CA THR A 47 -22.37 23.20 24.48
C THR A 47 -21.56 21.91 24.57
N HIS A 48 -21.98 20.80 23.96
CA HIS A 48 -21.18 19.57 23.96
C HIS A 48 -20.10 19.54 22.86
N TYR A 49 -20.13 20.47 21.91
CA TYR A 49 -19.13 20.58 20.83
C TYR A 49 -18.31 21.87 20.86
N ALA A 50 -18.72 22.90 21.61
CA ALA A 50 -17.99 24.17 21.68
C ALA A 50 -17.03 24.28 22.87
N VAL A 51 -17.08 23.37 23.85
CA VAL A 51 -16.20 23.38 25.04
C VAL A 51 -15.04 22.38 24.94
N GLU A 52 -14.99 21.55 23.89
CA GLU A 52 -13.84 20.67 23.57
C GLU A 52 -12.82 21.35 22.64
N ASN A 53 -12.78 22.70 22.58
CA ASN A 53 -11.73 23.45 21.89
C ASN A 53 -10.85 24.29 22.84
N ASP A 54 -11.04 24.19 24.16
CA ASP A 54 -10.17 24.83 25.17
C ASP A 54 -9.63 23.86 26.25
N ASN A 55 -9.84 22.54 26.10
CA ASN A 55 -9.26 21.52 26.98
C ASN A 55 -8.36 20.55 26.21
N THR A 56 -7.25 21.06 25.71
CA THR A 56 -6.13 20.31 25.11
C THR A 56 -5.30 19.51 26.12
N LYS A 57 -5.88 18.88 27.15
CA LYS A 57 -5.04 18.21 28.17
C LYS A 57 -5.40 16.80 28.65
N ASN A 58 -6.53 16.18 28.32
CA ASN A 58 -6.78 14.81 28.80
C ASN A 58 -7.71 13.99 27.89
N ILE A 59 -7.30 13.83 26.63
CA ILE A 59 -7.64 12.63 25.86
C ILE A 59 -6.37 11.77 25.91
N PRO A 60 -6.42 10.44 26.15
CA PRO A 60 -5.24 9.62 25.98
C PRO A 60 -4.82 9.74 24.51
N GLN A 61 -3.84 10.61 24.32
CA GLN A 61 -3.25 11.00 23.07
C GLN A 61 -2.57 9.76 22.50
N ALA A 62 -3.31 9.03 21.67
CA ALA A 62 -2.69 8.29 20.58
C ALA A 62 -2.12 9.35 19.62
N THR A 63 -0.97 9.90 20.00
CA THR A 63 0.06 10.54 19.18
C THR A 63 -0.42 11.12 17.85
N LEU A 64 -1.11 12.26 17.88
CA LEU A 64 -1.08 13.19 16.74
C LEU A 64 0.32 13.84 16.73
N PRO A 65 1.15 13.66 15.68
CA PRO A 65 2.45 14.29 15.63
C PRO A 65 2.27 15.80 15.46
N GLU A 66 2.87 16.54 16.39
CA GLU A 66 2.86 17.99 16.60
C GLU A 66 3.52 18.80 15.46
N HIS A 67 3.65 18.23 14.25
CA HIS A 67 4.59 18.71 13.23
C HIS A 67 4.02 18.81 11.81
N VAL A 68 2.71 19.09 11.67
CA VAL A 68 2.12 19.33 10.35
C VAL A 68 2.23 20.82 10.02
N THR A 69 3.39 21.26 9.54
CA THR A 69 3.50 22.56 8.88
C THR A 69 2.82 22.47 7.49
N PRO A 70 2.24 23.58 6.98
CA PRO A 70 1.56 23.58 5.67
C PRO A 70 2.46 23.17 4.51
N GLU A 71 3.78 23.21 4.69
CA GLU A 71 4.79 22.79 3.72
C GLU A 71 4.83 21.26 3.52
N HIS A 72 4.35 20.48 4.49
CA HIS A 72 4.36 19.02 4.42
C HIS A 72 3.02 18.42 3.96
N ILE A 73 2.05 19.26 3.57
CA ILE A 73 0.73 18.79 3.12
C ILE A 73 0.77 18.52 1.62
N LEU A 74 0.60 17.25 1.25
CA LEU A 74 0.52 16.86 -0.16
C LEU A 74 -0.75 17.42 -0.80
N PRO A 75 -0.72 17.76 -2.11
CA PRO A 75 -1.91 18.16 -2.84
C PRO A 75 -3.02 17.10 -2.73
N ARG A 76 -4.27 17.54 -2.59
CA ARG A 76 -5.42 16.65 -2.38
C ARG A 76 -5.54 15.54 -3.43
N HIS A 77 -5.22 15.83 -4.69
CA HIS A 77 -5.27 14.85 -5.78
C HIS A 77 -4.29 13.68 -5.56
N GLU A 78 -3.10 13.94 -5.04
CA GLU A 78 -2.13 12.89 -4.76
C GLU A 78 -2.55 12.06 -3.56
N VAL A 79 -3.12 12.69 -2.53
CA VAL A 79 -3.66 11.98 -1.35
C VAL A 79 -4.73 10.98 -1.78
N ILE A 80 -5.65 11.41 -2.66
CA ILE A 80 -6.69 10.53 -3.21
C ILE A 80 -6.08 9.39 -4.02
N THR A 81 -5.07 9.68 -4.83
CA THR A 81 -4.41 8.69 -5.68
C THR A 81 -3.73 7.62 -4.81
N ARG A 82 -2.89 8.02 -3.85
CA ARG A 82 -2.20 7.11 -2.92
C ARG A 82 -3.17 6.31 -2.05
N LEU A 83 -4.26 6.92 -1.57
CA LEU A 83 -5.30 6.20 -0.81
C LEU A 83 -6.00 5.15 -1.67
N ARG A 84 -6.36 5.48 -2.92
CA ARG A 84 -7.01 4.53 -3.84
C ARG A 84 -6.10 3.36 -4.21
N GLU A 85 -4.82 3.64 -4.42
CA GLU A 85 -3.85 2.60 -4.74
C GLU A 85 -3.64 1.62 -3.58
N ARG A 86 -3.79 2.10 -2.34
CA ARG A 86 -3.87 1.26 -1.13
C ARG A 86 -5.23 0.59 -0.91
N GLY A 87 -6.26 0.95 -1.67
CA GLY A 87 -7.63 0.48 -1.46
C GLY A 87 -8.34 1.11 -0.25
N GLU A 88 -7.81 2.21 0.27
CA GLU A 88 -8.35 2.91 1.44
C GLU A 88 -9.42 3.95 1.06
N PRO A 89 -10.43 4.22 1.93
CA PRO A 89 -11.42 5.26 1.69
C PRO A 89 -10.78 6.64 1.52
N ILE A 90 -11.28 7.42 0.54
CA ILE A 90 -10.75 8.75 0.22
C ILE A 90 -11.08 9.83 1.27
N LEU A 91 -12.22 9.67 1.96
CA LEU A 91 -12.72 10.56 3.01
C LEU A 91 -13.76 9.80 3.84
N LEU A 92 -13.57 9.79 5.15
CA LEU A 92 -14.52 9.23 6.11
C LEU A 92 -15.54 10.28 6.57
N PHE A 93 -16.66 9.85 7.13
CA PHE A 93 -17.68 10.77 7.63
C PHE A 93 -17.14 11.56 8.83
N GLY A 94 -17.19 12.89 8.74
CA GLY A 94 -16.66 13.78 9.78
C GLY A 94 -15.15 14.02 9.70
N GLU A 95 -14.46 13.43 8.72
CA GLU A 95 -13.04 13.65 8.45
C GLU A 95 -12.85 14.93 7.60
N SER A 96 -11.81 15.71 7.89
CA SER A 96 -11.37 16.81 7.02
C SER A 96 -10.34 16.34 6.00
N GLU A 97 -10.04 17.15 4.97
CA GLU A 97 -9.03 16.80 3.98
C GLU A 97 -7.64 16.60 4.62
N ILE A 98 -7.32 17.37 5.66
CA ILE A 98 -6.06 17.29 6.40
C ILE A 98 -5.99 15.98 7.19
N ASP A 99 -7.11 15.56 7.80
CA ASP A 99 -7.18 14.30 8.54
C ASP A 99 -7.00 13.11 7.60
N SER A 100 -7.58 13.15 6.40
CA SER A 100 -7.38 12.11 5.38
C SER A 100 -5.92 11.99 4.94
N PHE A 101 -5.19 13.11 4.92
CA PHE A 101 -3.76 13.14 4.64
C PHE A 101 -2.93 12.57 5.81
N MET A 102 -3.28 12.91 7.05
CA MET A 102 -2.64 12.32 8.24
C MET A 102 -2.84 10.81 8.29
N ARG A 103 -4.03 10.33 7.97
CA ARG A 103 -4.33 8.90 7.87
C ARG A 103 -3.51 8.23 6.77
N LEU A 104 -3.43 8.83 5.59
CA LEU A 104 -2.56 8.34 4.52
C LEU A 104 -1.10 8.19 5.02
N ARG A 105 -0.57 9.23 5.66
CA ARG A 105 0.79 9.21 6.22
C ARG A 105 0.97 8.13 7.27
N HIS A 106 -0.03 7.89 8.11
CA HIS A 106 -0.02 6.81 9.09
C HIS A 106 0.02 5.44 8.40
N CYS A 107 -0.81 5.23 7.37
CA CYS A 107 -0.80 4.01 6.57
C CYS A 107 0.55 3.79 5.86
N GLU A 108 1.20 4.85 5.36
CA GLU A 108 2.53 4.76 4.73
C GLU A 108 3.64 4.35 5.70
N ILE A 109 3.56 4.79 6.97
CA ILE A 109 4.53 4.42 8.01
C ILE A 109 4.35 2.97 8.45
N LEU A 110 3.10 2.51 8.58
CA LEU A 110 2.79 1.15 9.02
C LEU A 110 3.06 0.12 7.91
N GLU A 111 2.62 0.44 6.70
CA GLU A 111 2.71 -0.43 5.54
C GLU A 111 3.42 0.32 4.40
N PRO A 112 4.77 0.27 4.37
CA PRO A 112 5.52 0.81 3.25
C PRO A 112 5.09 0.08 1.97
N GLU A 113 5.04 0.81 0.85
CA GLU A 113 4.62 0.24 -0.43
C GLU A 113 5.69 -0.73 -0.94
N ILE A 114 5.58 -1.99 -0.54
CA ILE A 114 6.40 -3.09 -1.04
C ILE A 114 6.00 -3.35 -2.51
N ASN A 115 4.76 -3.09 -2.92
CA ASN A 115 4.19 -3.65 -4.15
C ASN A 115 4.26 -2.78 -5.41
N ARG A 116 4.92 -1.62 -5.42
CA ARG A 116 5.04 -0.77 -6.63
C ARG A 116 6.29 -1.02 -7.50
N GLY A 117 7.31 -1.71 -7.00
CA GLY A 117 8.62 -1.82 -7.68
C GLY A 117 8.99 -3.20 -8.26
N PHE A 118 8.56 -4.30 -7.64
CA PHE A 118 9.17 -5.62 -7.90
C PHE A 118 9.04 -6.20 -9.31
N ARG A 119 8.18 -5.65 -10.17
CA ARG A 119 8.13 -6.12 -11.57
C ARG A 119 9.21 -5.49 -12.44
N ASN A 120 9.52 -4.21 -12.19
CA ASN A 120 10.58 -3.53 -12.92
C ASN A 120 11.92 -3.75 -12.24
N ASP A 121 11.99 -3.66 -10.91
CA ASP A 121 13.26 -3.79 -10.19
C ASP A 121 13.85 -5.22 -10.30
N PHE A 122 13.01 -6.26 -10.37
CA PHE A 122 13.47 -7.63 -10.59
C PHE A 122 13.93 -7.85 -12.03
N GLN A 123 13.24 -7.25 -12.99
CA GLN A 123 13.62 -7.32 -14.40
C GLN A 123 14.91 -6.52 -14.65
N GLU A 124 15.05 -5.33 -14.06
CA GLU A 124 16.26 -4.50 -14.10
C GLU A 124 17.44 -5.21 -13.43
N ALA A 125 17.23 -5.83 -12.27
CA ALA A 125 18.28 -6.64 -11.63
C ALA A 125 18.66 -7.89 -12.46
N MET A 126 17.71 -8.50 -13.19
CA MET A 126 17.98 -9.60 -14.10
C MET A 126 18.75 -9.13 -15.35
N GLU A 127 18.36 -7.98 -15.91
CA GLU A 127 19.05 -7.33 -17.03
C GLU A 127 20.47 -6.87 -16.64
N GLU A 128 20.69 -6.37 -15.42
CA GLU A 128 22.01 -5.99 -14.90
C GLU A 128 22.93 -7.22 -14.71
N VAL A 129 22.39 -8.34 -14.22
CA VAL A 129 23.13 -9.61 -14.13
C VAL A 129 23.48 -10.14 -15.52
N ASP A 130 22.55 -10.07 -16.48
CA ASP A 130 22.79 -10.47 -17.87
C ASP A 130 23.82 -9.54 -18.55
N GLU A 131 23.78 -8.24 -18.29
CA GLU A 131 24.75 -7.27 -18.79
C GLU A 131 26.15 -7.51 -18.23
N ALA A 132 26.26 -7.76 -16.91
CA ALA A 132 27.52 -8.12 -16.27
C ALA A 132 28.11 -9.43 -16.85
N TYR A 133 27.27 -10.41 -17.15
CA TYR A 133 27.69 -11.66 -17.79
C TYR A 133 28.20 -11.41 -19.23
N LEU A 134 27.51 -10.58 -20.01
CA LEU A 134 27.95 -10.20 -21.35
C LEU A 134 29.25 -9.39 -21.33
N GLU A 135 29.41 -8.48 -20.36
CA GLU A 135 30.63 -7.70 -20.17
C GLU A 135 31.81 -8.62 -19.78
N GLU A 136 31.61 -9.60 -18.90
CA GLU A 136 32.62 -10.61 -18.56
C GLU A 136 33.00 -11.45 -19.79
N LEU A 137 32.04 -11.82 -20.63
CA LEU A 137 32.30 -12.56 -21.87
C LEU A 137 33.06 -11.72 -22.91
N LEU A 138 32.76 -10.42 -22.99
CA LEU A 138 33.45 -9.48 -23.87
C LEU A 138 34.85 -9.13 -23.36
N ALA A 139 35.03 -8.97 -22.05
CA ALA A 139 36.32 -8.73 -21.41
C ALA A 139 37.24 -9.96 -21.53
N SER A 140 36.70 -11.16 -21.30
CA SER A 140 37.45 -12.41 -21.51
C SER A 140 37.77 -12.69 -22.98
N ALA A 141 36.95 -12.22 -23.92
CA ALA A 141 37.28 -12.23 -25.34
C ALA A 141 38.31 -11.15 -25.74
N GLY A 142 38.35 -10.02 -25.02
CA GLY A 142 39.25 -8.89 -25.27
C GLY A 142 40.67 -9.07 -24.70
N GLU A 143 40.82 -9.76 -23.57
CA GLU A 143 42.13 -10.01 -22.93
C GLU A 143 42.91 -11.17 -23.58
N ASN A 144 42.28 -11.96 -24.44
CA ASN A 144 42.93 -13.09 -25.13
C ASN A 144 43.47 -12.71 -26.53
N LYS A 145 44.27 -11.65 -26.59
CA LYS A 145 45.23 -11.39 -27.68
C LYS A 145 46.69 -11.49 -27.20
N SER A 146 46.99 -12.48 -26.37
CA SER A 146 48.34 -13.01 -26.24
C SER A 146 48.30 -14.43 -25.68
N GLU A 147 48.58 -15.38 -26.57
CA GLU A 147 49.24 -16.66 -26.28
C GLU A 147 48.82 -17.42 -25.01
N ASN A 148 47.67 -18.10 -25.02
CA ASN A 148 47.63 -19.52 -24.68
C ASN A 148 46.32 -20.16 -25.14
N ARG A 149 46.44 -21.11 -26.06
CA ARG A 149 45.33 -21.90 -26.59
C ARG A 149 44.98 -22.98 -25.56
N GLY A 150 44.30 -22.59 -24.49
CA GLY A 150 43.59 -23.50 -23.60
C GLY A 150 42.28 -23.91 -24.26
N GLU A 151 42.37 -24.88 -25.16
CA GLU A 151 41.22 -25.54 -25.77
C GLU A 151 40.40 -26.19 -24.64
N TYR A 152 39.32 -25.53 -24.20
CA TYR A 152 38.25 -26.20 -23.48
C TYR A 152 37.61 -27.14 -24.50
N ASN A 153 38.10 -28.38 -24.50
CA ASN A 153 37.39 -29.48 -25.11
C ASN A 153 36.02 -29.56 -24.42
N THR A 154 34.99 -28.99 -25.06
CA THR A 154 33.65 -29.56 -24.95
C THR A 154 33.71 -30.84 -25.77
N ASP A 155 34.43 -31.84 -25.25
CA ASP A 155 34.24 -33.21 -25.69
C ASP A 155 32.83 -33.56 -25.20
N ALA A 156 31.86 -33.37 -26.10
CA ALA A 156 30.70 -34.23 -26.12
C ALA A 156 31.24 -35.66 -26.14
N ASP A 157 31.38 -36.27 -24.96
CA ASP A 157 31.84 -37.65 -24.80
C ASP A 157 30.95 -38.50 -25.72
N PRO A 158 31.52 -39.18 -26.73
CA PRO A 158 30.73 -40.04 -27.59
C PRO A 158 30.15 -41.13 -26.69
N GLY A 159 28.82 -41.07 -26.47
CA GLY A 159 28.08 -41.88 -25.51
C GLY A 159 28.70 -43.25 -25.30
N THR A 160 29.37 -43.42 -24.16
CA THR A 160 29.99 -44.69 -23.80
C THR A 160 28.87 -45.72 -23.72
N SER A 161 28.88 -46.69 -24.64
CA SER A 161 27.84 -47.72 -24.69
C SER A 161 27.94 -48.57 -23.42
N TYR A 162 26.79 -49.04 -22.93
CA TYR A 162 26.74 -49.88 -21.73
C TYR A 162 27.63 -51.13 -21.84
N ASP A 163 27.82 -51.65 -23.05
CA ASP A 163 28.72 -52.78 -23.30
C ASP A 163 30.20 -52.43 -23.08
N ASP A 164 30.62 -51.21 -23.39
CA ASP A 164 32.00 -50.73 -23.17
C ASP A 164 32.29 -50.57 -21.67
N ILE A 165 31.32 -50.06 -20.91
CA ILE A 165 31.39 -49.97 -19.44
C ILE A 165 31.52 -51.36 -18.82
N LYS A 166 30.81 -52.35 -19.35
CA LYS A 166 30.87 -53.74 -18.88
C LYS A 166 32.23 -54.39 -19.13
N GLU A 167 32.92 -54.04 -20.20
CA GLU A 167 34.29 -54.51 -20.42
C GLU A 167 35.30 -53.86 -19.47
N MET A 168 35.19 -52.55 -19.23
CA MET A 168 36.03 -51.84 -18.27
C MET A 168 35.82 -52.35 -16.84
N ALA A 169 34.57 -52.67 -16.47
CA ALA A 169 34.22 -53.21 -15.16
C ALA A 169 34.92 -54.55 -14.82
N LYS A 170 35.31 -55.36 -15.82
CA LYS A 170 36.01 -56.64 -15.58
C LYS A 170 37.38 -56.46 -14.93
N LYS A 171 38.00 -55.28 -15.10
CA LYS A 171 39.31 -54.96 -14.53
C LYS A 171 39.22 -54.19 -13.20
N MET A 172 37.99 -53.89 -12.74
CA MET A 172 37.81 -53.18 -11.48
C MET A 172 38.23 -54.03 -10.28
N GLY A 173 38.75 -53.37 -9.24
CA GLY A 173 39.18 -54.02 -8.01
C GLY A 173 40.56 -54.71 -8.09
N CYS A 174 41.33 -54.46 -9.15
CA CYS A 174 42.72 -54.92 -9.27
C CYS A 174 43.75 -54.00 -8.57
N GLY A 175 43.29 -53.00 -7.81
CA GLY A 175 44.13 -52.09 -7.02
C GLY A 175 44.36 -50.70 -7.63
N ASP A 176 43.93 -50.47 -8.87
CA ASP A 176 44.02 -49.19 -9.55
C ASP A 176 42.80 -48.31 -9.24
N ARG A 177 42.87 -47.58 -8.12
CA ARG A 177 41.77 -46.73 -7.63
C ARG A 177 41.29 -45.68 -8.65
N GLU A 178 42.20 -45.16 -9.45
CA GLU A 178 41.87 -44.15 -10.46
C GLU A 178 41.06 -44.73 -11.63
N HIS A 179 41.38 -45.96 -12.03
CA HIS A 179 40.59 -46.69 -13.02
C HIS A 179 39.19 -47.00 -12.50
N ASP A 180 39.10 -47.48 -11.25
CA ASP A 180 37.82 -47.79 -10.60
C ASP A 180 36.93 -46.53 -10.51
N MET A 181 37.49 -45.38 -10.13
CA MET A 181 36.74 -44.12 -10.10
C MET A 181 36.24 -43.71 -11.48
N ASN A 182 37.08 -43.79 -12.52
CA ASN A 182 36.72 -43.38 -13.86
C ASN A 182 35.61 -44.27 -14.48
N VAL A 183 35.58 -45.55 -14.14
CA VAL A 183 34.50 -46.46 -14.57
C VAL A 183 33.19 -46.11 -13.84
N ILE A 184 33.25 -45.77 -12.55
CA ILE A 184 32.09 -45.37 -11.76
C ILE A 184 31.51 -44.03 -12.24
N THR A 185 32.35 -43.03 -12.51
CA THR A 185 31.88 -41.72 -12.99
C THR A 185 31.19 -41.86 -14.34
N LYS A 186 31.80 -42.59 -15.27
CA LYS A 186 31.19 -42.89 -16.58
C LYS A 186 29.88 -43.67 -16.48
N PHE A 187 29.73 -44.55 -15.49
CA PHE A 187 28.47 -45.25 -15.25
C PHE A 187 27.36 -44.33 -14.69
N ILE A 188 27.71 -43.30 -13.92
CA ILE A 188 26.74 -42.35 -13.35
C ILE A 188 26.29 -41.32 -14.40
N GLU A 189 27.17 -41.01 -15.36
CA GLU A 189 26.91 -40.03 -16.43
C GLU A 189 26.08 -40.57 -17.60
N VAL A 190 25.97 -41.90 -17.75
CA VAL A 190 25.15 -42.60 -18.78
C VAL A 190 23.74 -42.92 -18.26
#